data_AF-A0A3A8EU60-F1
#
_entry.id   AF-A0A3A8EU60-F1
#
_cell.length_a   1.000
_cell.length_b   1.000
_cell.length_c   1.000
_cell.angle_alpha   90.00
_cell.angle_beta   90.00
_cell.angle_gamma   90.00
#
_symmetry.space_group_name_H-M   'P 1'
#
loop_
_entity.id
_entity.type
_entity.pdbx_description
1 polymer ?
#
loop_
_entity_poly.entity_id
_entity_poly.type
_entity_poly.pdbx_seq_one_letter_code
_entity_poly.pdbx_strand_id
1 'polypeptide(L)'
;MNKRYFILIPLLLIWLAVCAYIAYQGQFPTQEQIDNAEILSLQIHNNYPMSEILQACFIYSIWMASYAFLFCSKYSAKHPFISFAFCSILPILLPLLSFVWAIDVPPYIAALIIITWITSLIHFLLLPILLPIYRKYIYPKQSF
;
A
#
# COMPACT_ATOMS: atom_id res chain seq x y z
N MET A 1 -24.79 0.42 -12.23
CA MET A 1 -23.72 0.05 -11.26
C MET A 1 -23.88 0.89 -10.00
N ASN A 2 -23.79 0.32 -8.80
CA ASN A 2 -23.93 1.08 -7.54
C ASN A 2 -22.77 2.09 -7.44
N LYS A 3 -23.09 3.39 -7.27
CA LYS A 3 -22.11 4.48 -7.30
C LYS A 3 -20.98 4.31 -6.27
N ARG A 4 -21.22 3.54 -5.22
CA ARG A 4 -20.26 3.18 -4.16
C ARG A 4 -19.01 2.48 -4.66
N TYR A 5 -19.08 1.75 -5.77
CA TYR A 5 -17.96 0.93 -6.26
C TYR A 5 -17.08 1.64 -7.28
N PHE A 6 -17.43 2.85 -7.72
CA PHE A 6 -16.56 3.61 -8.65
C PHE A 6 -15.20 3.92 -8.05
N ILE A 7 -15.11 4.07 -6.73
CA ILE A 7 -13.85 4.27 -6.01
C ILE A 7 -12.88 3.09 -6.15
N LEU A 8 -13.35 1.90 -6.52
CA LEU A 8 -12.50 0.74 -6.72
C LEU A 8 -11.59 0.89 -7.95
N ILE A 9 -12.01 1.67 -8.95
CA ILE A 9 -11.20 1.91 -10.16
C ILE A 9 -9.91 2.66 -9.80
N PRO A 10 -9.94 3.86 -9.18
CA PRO A 10 -8.70 4.53 -8.79
C PRO A 10 -7.89 3.74 -7.77
N LEU A 11 -8.52 3.01 -6.83
CA LEU A 11 -7.80 2.14 -5.90
C LEU A 11 -7.04 1.02 -6.63
N LEU A 12 -7.65 0.40 -7.64
CA LEU A 12 -7.01 -0.62 -8.47
C LEU A 12 -5.84 -0.03 -9.27
N LEU A 13 -5.99 1.18 -9.82
CA LEU A 13 -4.90 1.84 -10.56
C LEU A 13 -3.73 2.19 -9.63
N ILE A 14 -3.99 2.68 -8.42
CA ILE A 14 -2.96 2.94 -7.41
C ILE A 14 -2.24 1.64 -7.05
N TRP A 15 -2.99 0.57 -6.80
CA TRP A 15 -2.43 -0.75 -6.52
C TRP A 15 -1.50 -1.22 -7.65
N LEU A 16 -1.99 -1.18 -8.90
CA LEU A 16 -1.24 -1.64 -10.07
C LEU A 16 0.05 -0.83 -10.25
N ALA A 17 -0.02 0.50 -10.12
CA ALA A 17 1.14 1.38 -10.24
C ALA A 17 2.20 1.09 -9.17
N VAL A 18 1.77 0.87 -7.92
CA VAL A 18 2.67 0.51 -6.83
C VAL A 18 3.31 -0.87 -7.04
N CYS A 19 2.52 -1.87 -7.43
CA CYS A 19 3.04 -3.20 -7.72
C CYS A 19 4.05 -3.17 -8.87
N ALA A 20 3.74 -2.44 -9.94
CA ALA A 20 4.66 -2.25 -11.06
C ALA A 20 5.95 -1.55 -10.61
N TYR A 21 5.86 -0.53 -9.75
CA TYR A 21 7.02 0.15 -9.21
C TYR A 21 7.90 -0.77 -8.35
N ILE A 22 7.32 -1.53 -7.43
CA ILE A 22 8.06 -2.49 -6.59
C ILE A 22 8.72 -3.57 -7.46
N ALA A 23 7.99 -4.12 -8.43
CA ALA A 23 8.50 -5.11 -9.36
C ALA A 23 9.66 -4.57 -10.22
N TYR A 24 9.53 -3.34 -10.71
CA TYR A 24 10.60 -2.65 -11.43
C TYR A 24 11.85 -2.50 -10.57
N GLN A 25 11.68 -2.12 -9.30
CA GLN A 25 12.81 -1.96 -8.38
C GLN A 25 13.50 -3.29 -8.04
N GLY A 26 12.81 -4.41 -8.14
CA GLY A 26 13.39 -5.74 -7.96
C GLY A 26 14.40 -6.18 -9.03
N GLN A 27 14.55 -5.40 -10.10
CA GLN A 27 15.55 -5.64 -11.14
C GLN A 27 16.94 -5.08 -10.80
N PHE A 28 17.03 -4.16 -9.84
CA PHE A 28 18.29 -3.49 -9.49
C PHE A 28 19.03 -4.23 -8.37
N PRO A 29 20.38 -4.28 -8.44
CA PRO A 29 21.20 -4.89 -7.41
C PRO A 29 21.22 -4.05 -6.13
N THR A 30 21.53 -4.68 -5.00
CA THR A 30 21.78 -4.03 -3.72
C THR A 30 23.17 -3.37 -3.69
N GLN A 31 23.40 -2.50 -2.70
CA GLN A 31 24.70 -1.83 -2.56
C GLN A 31 25.82 -2.85 -2.28
N GLU A 32 25.59 -3.81 -1.38
CA GLU A 32 26.52 -4.92 -1.12
C GLU A 32 26.90 -5.71 -2.39
N GLN A 33 25.94 -5.89 -3.30
CA GLN A 33 26.19 -6.58 -4.58
C GLN A 33 27.02 -5.74 -5.54
N ILE A 34 26.80 -4.42 -5.58
CA ILE A 34 27.60 -3.50 -6.39
C ILE A 34 29.05 -3.48 -5.91
N ASP A 35 29.25 -3.49 -4.59
CA ASP A 35 30.57 -3.43 -3.96
C ASP A 35 31.37 -4.74 -4.14
N ASN A 36 30.68 -5.85 -4.46
CA ASN A 36 31.28 -7.18 -4.66
C ASN A 36 31.06 -7.73 -6.09
N ALA A 37 32.05 -7.53 -6.98
CA ALA A 37 31.98 -7.91 -8.39
C ALA A 37 31.70 -9.41 -8.65
N GLU A 38 32.14 -10.31 -7.77
CA GLU A 38 31.86 -11.75 -7.86
C GLU A 38 30.37 -12.04 -7.62
N ILE A 39 29.76 -11.41 -6.62
CA ILE A 39 28.34 -11.54 -6.28
C ILE A 39 27.46 -10.93 -7.38
N LEU A 40 27.87 -9.79 -7.94
CA LEU A 40 27.19 -9.14 -9.06
C LEU A 40 27.13 -10.06 -10.30
N SER A 41 28.24 -10.74 -10.63
CA SER A 41 28.30 -11.67 -11.75
C SER A 41 27.42 -12.91 -11.57
N LEU A 42 27.28 -13.41 -10.34
CA LEU A 42 26.39 -14.52 -9.97
C LEU A 42 24.91 -14.15 -10.09
N GLN A 43 24.54 -12.91 -9.74
CA GLN A 43 23.15 -12.46 -9.76
C GLN A 43 22.65 -12.05 -11.15
N ILE A 44 23.51 -11.45 -12.00
CA ILE A 44 23.18 -11.18 -13.42
C ILE A 44 22.72 -12.46 -14.13
N HIS A 45 23.13 -13.63 -13.65
CA HIS A 45 22.77 -14.91 -14.22
C HIS A 45 21.51 -15.58 -13.65
N ASN A 46 21.13 -15.38 -12.38
CA ASN A 46 20.01 -16.13 -11.78
C ASN A 46 19.46 -15.52 -10.49
N ASN A 47 18.40 -14.73 -10.54
CA ASN A 47 17.23 -14.80 -9.63
C ASN A 47 16.66 -13.41 -9.35
N TYR A 48 15.64 -13.05 -10.14
CA TYR A 48 14.69 -12.02 -9.76
C TYR A 48 13.94 -12.46 -8.48
N PRO A 49 13.83 -11.61 -7.44
CA PRO A 49 13.23 -11.97 -6.15
C PRO A 49 11.70 -11.99 -6.24
N MET A 50 11.17 -12.92 -7.03
CA MET A 50 9.75 -13.02 -7.38
C MET A 50 8.88 -13.24 -6.14
N SER A 51 9.33 -14.10 -5.21
CA SER A 51 8.57 -14.44 -4.01
C SER A 51 8.39 -13.22 -3.11
N GLU A 52 9.47 -12.48 -2.89
CA GLU A 52 9.53 -11.31 -2.02
C GLU A 52 8.74 -10.14 -2.62
N ILE A 53 8.83 -9.93 -3.94
CA ILE A 53 8.02 -8.93 -4.66
C ILE A 53 6.53 -9.28 -4.59
N LEU A 54 6.16 -10.54 -4.77
CA LEU A 54 4.77 -10.99 -4.64
C LEU A 54 4.25 -10.77 -3.22
N GLN A 55 5.05 -11.05 -2.20
CA GLN A 55 4.70 -10.77 -0.80
C GLN A 55 4.51 -9.28 -0.55
N ALA A 56 5.41 -8.41 -1.03
CA ALA A 56 5.29 -6.97 -0.92
C ALA A 56 4.00 -6.45 -1.60
N CYS A 57 3.72 -6.93 -2.81
CA CYS A 57 2.49 -6.61 -3.55
C CYS A 57 1.24 -7.09 -2.78
N PHE A 58 1.29 -8.29 -2.18
CA PHE A 58 0.19 -8.83 -1.39
C PHE A 58 -0.08 -8.00 -0.12
N ILE A 59 0.96 -7.58 0.60
CA ILE A 59 0.81 -6.67 1.75
C ILE A 59 0.11 -5.38 1.31
N TYR A 60 0.51 -4.81 0.17
CA TYR A 60 -0.12 -3.61 -0.36
C TYR A 60 -1.57 -3.86 -0.84
N SER A 61 -1.89 -5.07 -1.34
CA SER A 61 -3.27 -5.47 -1.64
C SER A 61 -4.16 -5.42 -0.40
N ILE A 62 -3.68 -5.92 0.75
CA ILE A 62 -4.44 -5.87 2.01
C ILE A 62 -4.71 -4.43 2.41
N TRP A 63 -3.74 -3.54 2.22
CA TRP A 63 -3.91 -2.11 2.47
C TRP A 63 -4.99 -1.52 1.57
N MET A 64 -4.94 -1.76 0.26
CA MET A 64 -5.96 -1.26 -0.68
C MET A 64 -7.35 -1.84 -0.40
N ALA A 65 -7.42 -3.11 0.04
CA ALA A 65 -8.66 -3.73 0.50
C ALA A 65 -9.24 -3.01 1.73
N SER A 66 -8.39 -2.55 2.65
CA SER A 66 -8.83 -1.74 3.80
C SER A 66 -9.49 -0.42 3.34
N TYR A 67 -8.97 0.22 2.30
CA TYR A 67 -9.57 1.44 1.74
C TYR A 67 -10.87 1.14 1.02
N ALA A 68 -10.92 0.06 0.23
CA ALA A 68 -12.14 -0.42 -0.38
C ALA A 68 -13.24 -0.66 0.68
N PHE A 69 -12.88 -1.27 1.82
CA PHE A 69 -13.78 -1.43 2.96
C PHE A 69 -14.26 -0.09 3.53
N LEU A 70 -13.35 0.87 3.77
CA LEU A 70 -13.68 2.20 4.32
C LEU A 70 -14.67 2.98 3.45
N PHE A 71 -14.54 2.87 2.13
CA PHE A 71 -15.38 3.59 1.17
C PHE A 71 -16.67 2.86 0.79
N CYS A 72 -16.67 1.53 0.74
CA CYS A 72 -17.80 0.76 0.17
C CYS A 72 -18.70 0.11 1.23
N SER A 73 -18.18 -0.14 2.45
CA SER A 73 -18.92 -0.88 3.47
C SER A 73 -20.02 -0.03 4.11
N LYS A 74 -21.22 -0.61 4.26
CA LYS A 74 -22.30 -0.01 5.06
C LYS A 74 -21.91 0.08 6.54
N TYR A 75 -21.19 -0.93 7.04
CA TYR A 75 -20.70 -0.94 8.42
C TYR A 75 -19.76 0.23 8.66
N SER A 76 -18.81 0.46 7.74
CA SER A 76 -17.87 1.58 7.88
C SER A 76 -18.55 2.94 7.82
N ALA A 77 -19.60 3.08 7.01
CA ALA A 77 -20.42 4.29 7.00
C ALA A 77 -21.15 4.52 8.33
N LYS A 78 -21.70 3.46 8.95
CA LYS A 78 -22.40 3.52 10.25
C LYS A 78 -21.45 3.71 11.43
N HIS A 79 -20.26 3.13 11.38
CA HIS A 79 -19.26 3.15 12.43
C HIS A 79 -17.92 3.72 11.91
N PRO A 80 -17.87 5.03 11.59
CA PRO A 80 -16.71 5.69 10.98
C PRO A 80 -15.43 5.54 11.80
N PHE A 81 -15.49 5.86 13.09
CA PHE A 81 -14.31 5.90 13.95
C PHE A 81 -13.72 4.51 14.19
N ILE A 82 -14.57 3.51 14.48
CA ILE A 82 -14.14 2.12 14.71
C ILE A 82 -13.49 1.55 13.45
N SER A 83 -14.14 1.76 12.30
CA SER A 83 -13.64 1.24 11.03
C SER A 83 -12.35 1.93 10.61
N PHE A 84 -12.24 3.24 10.82
CA PHE A 84 -11.01 3.99 10.57
C PHE A 84 -9.88 3.48 11.47
N ALA A 85 -10.08 3.37 12.78
CA ALA A 85 -9.08 2.88 13.73
C ALA A 85 -8.59 1.46 13.36
N PHE A 86 -9.51 0.55 12.99
CA PHE A 86 -9.14 -0.78 12.53
C PHE A 86 -8.30 -0.74 11.25
N CYS A 87 -8.69 0.07 10.27
CA CYS A 87 -7.94 0.24 9.02
C CYS A 87 -6.63 1.04 9.19
N SER A 88 -6.42 1.71 10.32
CA SER A 88 -5.17 2.40 10.65
C SER A 88 -4.08 1.48 11.21
N ILE A 89 -4.39 0.22 11.56
CA ILE A 89 -3.40 -0.72 12.12
C ILE A 89 -2.21 -0.91 11.17
N LEU A 90 -2.46 -1.21 9.89
CA LEU A 90 -1.40 -1.38 8.88
C LEU A 90 -0.60 -0.08 8.62
N PRO A 91 -1.25 1.07 8.37
CA PRO A 91 -0.58 2.37 8.27
C PRO A 91 0.28 2.78 9.47
N ILE A 92 0.08 2.20 10.66
CA ILE A 92 0.92 2.43 11.83
C ILE A 92 2.04 1.39 11.89
N LEU A 93 1.71 0.10 11.78
CA LEU A 93 2.67 -0.99 11.98
C LEU A 93 3.75 -1.02 10.91
N LEU A 94 3.41 -0.82 9.63
CA LEU A 94 4.39 -0.95 8.55
C LEU A 94 5.46 0.15 8.56
N PRO A 95 5.15 1.44 8.78
CA PRO A 95 6.19 2.44 9.01
C PRO A 95 7.06 2.14 10.24
N LEU A 96 6.47 1.63 11.33
CA LEU A 96 7.25 1.25 12.52
C LEU A 96 8.24 0.12 12.20
N LEU A 97 7.80 -0.91 11.48
CA LEU A 97 8.66 -2.01 11.02
C LEU A 97 9.73 -1.54 10.03
N SER A 98 9.44 -0.51 9.23
CA SER A 98 10.41 0.03 8.27
C SER A 98 11.68 0.58 8.93
N PHE A 99 11.62 1.05 10.18
CA PHE A 99 12.82 1.47 10.92
C PHE A 99 13.76 0.30 11.23
N VAL A 100 13.22 -0.91 11.40
CA VAL A 100 14.02 -2.14 11.58
C VAL A 100 14.64 -2.57 10.25
N TRP A 101 13.91 -2.36 9.15
CA TRP A 101 14.34 -2.75 7.82
C TRP A 101 15.24 -1.70 7.14
N ALA A 102 15.37 -0.47 7.62
CA ALA A 102 16.06 0.59 6.88
C ALA A 102 17.59 0.41 6.72
N ILE A 103 18.18 -0.66 7.23
CA ILE A 103 19.62 -0.93 7.18
C ILE A 103 19.91 -1.84 5.99
N ASP A 104 20.61 -1.31 4.98
CA ASP A 104 21.14 -2.02 3.81
C ASP A 104 20.14 -2.95 3.10
N VAL A 105 18.95 -2.41 2.80
CA VAL A 105 17.87 -3.20 2.19
C VAL A 105 17.91 -3.24 0.67
N PRO A 106 17.40 -4.33 0.08
CA PRO A 106 17.19 -4.40 -1.35
C PRO A 106 16.33 -3.26 -1.91
N PRO A 107 16.55 -2.82 -3.16
CA PRO A 107 15.82 -1.69 -3.75
C PRO A 107 14.30 -1.84 -3.75
N TYR A 108 13.77 -3.06 -3.94
CA TYR A 108 12.32 -3.31 -3.88
C TYR A 108 11.73 -3.19 -2.46
N ILE A 109 12.52 -3.48 -1.41
CA ILE A 109 12.13 -3.24 -0.01
C ILE A 109 12.17 -1.73 0.28
N ALA A 110 13.21 -1.03 -0.18
CA ALA A 110 13.27 0.42 -0.08
C ALA A 110 12.06 1.09 -0.78
N ALA A 111 11.66 0.59 -1.95
CA ALA A 111 10.46 1.00 -2.65
C ALA A 111 9.19 0.78 -1.82
N LEU A 112 9.04 -0.40 -1.21
CA LEU A 112 7.93 -0.70 -0.30
C LEU A 112 7.90 0.26 0.90
N ILE A 113 9.05 0.55 1.51
CA ILE A 113 9.17 1.51 2.62
C ILE A 113 8.66 2.89 2.17
N ILE A 114 9.18 3.42 1.06
CA ILE A 114 8.78 4.74 0.55
C ILE A 114 7.27 4.80 0.32
N ILE A 115 6.70 3.80 -0.35
CA ILE A 115 5.26 3.73 -0.61
C ILE A 115 4.46 3.65 0.69
N THR A 116 4.93 2.86 1.66
CA THR A 116 4.29 2.73 2.98
C THR A 116 4.21 4.09 3.68
N TRP A 117 5.32 4.84 3.71
CA TRP A 117 5.34 6.17 4.32
C TRP A 117 4.42 7.16 3.62
N ILE A 118 4.49 7.24 2.29
CA ILE A 118 3.63 8.14 1.50
C ILE A 118 2.15 7.80 1.71
N THR A 119 1.80 6.51 1.63
CA THR A 119 0.40 6.08 1.79
C THR A 119 -0.08 6.24 3.23
N SER A 120 0.78 6.08 4.24
CA SER A 120 0.47 6.44 5.63
C SER A 120 0.19 7.94 5.79
N LEU A 121 0.98 8.80 5.16
CA LEU A 121 0.71 10.25 5.17
C LEU A 121 -0.65 10.56 4.55
N ILE A 122 -0.98 9.95 3.41
CA ILE A 122 -2.32 10.07 2.78
C ILE A 122 -3.40 9.56 3.74
N HIS A 123 -3.17 8.44 4.43
CA HIS A 123 -4.11 7.85 5.37
C HIS A 123 -4.45 8.77 6.54
N PHE A 124 -3.46 9.45 7.12
CA PHE A 124 -3.66 10.27 8.31
C PHE A 124 -3.99 11.74 8.00
N LEU A 125 -3.52 12.27 6.87
CA LEU A 125 -3.73 13.69 6.52
C LEU A 125 -4.97 13.89 5.64
N LEU A 126 -5.14 13.07 4.60
CA LEU A 126 -6.16 13.29 3.58
C LEU A 126 -7.42 12.46 3.81
N LEU A 127 -7.26 11.18 4.17
CA LEU A 127 -8.39 10.25 4.28
C LEU A 127 -9.46 10.68 5.30
N PRO A 128 -9.14 11.28 6.47
CA PRO A 128 -10.15 11.77 7.42
C PRO A 128 -11.03 12.89 6.84
N ILE A 129 -10.54 13.62 5.84
CA ILE A 129 -11.27 14.69 5.14
C ILE A 129 -12.05 14.11 3.95
N LEU A 130 -11.41 13.23 3.17
CA LEU A 130 -12.00 12.63 1.97
C LEU A 130 -13.16 11.68 2.29
N LEU A 131 -13.08 10.90 3.37
CA LEU A 131 -14.12 9.92 3.73
C LEU A 131 -15.48 10.57 4.02
N PRO A 132 -15.61 11.60 4.87
CA PRO A 132 -16.87 12.30 5.10
C PRO A 132 -17.43 12.93 3.83
N ILE A 133 -16.59 13.57 3.01
CA ILE A 133 -16.98 14.17 1.74
C ILE A 133 -17.57 13.10 0.82
N TYR A 134 -16.83 12.01 0.60
CA TYR A 134 -17.29 10.89 -0.23
C TYR A 134 -18.64 10.35 0.26
N ARG A 135 -18.76 10.11 1.58
CA ARG A 135 -19.98 9.55 2.17
C ARG A 135 -21.20 10.44 1.98
N LYS A 136 -21.03 11.77 2.09
CA LYS A 136 -22.10 12.76 1.89
C LYS A 136 -22.76 12.64 0.50
N TYR A 137 -21.98 12.32 -0.54
CA TYR A 137 -22.49 12.23 -1.91
C TYR A 137 -22.92 10.83 -2.33
N ILE A 138 -22.39 9.80 -1.67
CA ILE A 138 -22.53 8.40 -2.10
C ILE A 138 -23.55 7.62 -1.25
N TYR A 139 -23.71 7.99 0.02
CA TYR A 139 -24.71 7.39 0.89
C TYR A 139 -25.92 8.33 0.99
N PRO A 140 -27.11 7.90 0.55
CA PRO A 140 -28.31 8.74 0.68
C PRO A 140 -28.54 9.02 2.17
N LYS A 141 -28.91 10.27 2.50
CA LYS A 141 -29.41 10.61 3.83
C LYS A 141 -30.58 9.66 4.11
N GLN A 142 -30.44 8.80 5.10
CA GLN A 142 -31.59 8.06 5.61
C GLN A 142 -32.50 9.11 6.24
N SER A 143 -33.61 9.43 5.57
CA SER A 143 -34.74 10.09 6.22
C SER A 143 -35.19 9.15 7.33
N PHE A 144 -34.95 9.58 8.57
CA PHE A 144 -35.56 8.96 9.75
C PHE A 144 -37.07 9.20 9.71
#